data_AF-A0A9C9ESJ2-F1
#
_entry.id   AF-A0A9C9ESJ2-F1
#
_cell.length_a   1.000
_cell.length_b   1.000
_cell.length_c   1.000
_cell.angle_alpha   90.00
_cell.angle_beta   90.00
_cell.angle_gamma   90.00
#
_symmetry.space_group_name_H-M   'P 1'
#
loop_
_entity.id
_entity.type
_entity.pdbx_description
1 polymer ?
#
loop_
_entity_poly.entity_id
_entity_poly.type
_entity_poly.pdbx_seq_one_letter_code
_entity_poly.pdbx_strand_id
1 'polypeptide(L)'
;MTAITDPQKIRMGDPGHPDICNVFAYHARFSEQELSEIRKGCESGKLGCVDCKKRCAAAISSYLAPIRQRRSELESDPRQILDILDDGARRAREAAAATMELVRQAMKFQR
;
A
#
# COMPACT_ATOMS: atom_id res chain seq x y z
N MET A 1 -1.79 5.40 -17.72
CA MET A 1 -3.24 5.60 -17.94
C MET A 1 -3.94 4.33 -18.46
N THR A 2 -3.59 3.15 -17.91
CA THR A 2 -4.01 1.84 -18.47
C THR A 2 -4.89 1.03 -17.51
N ALA A 3 -5.11 1.52 -16.28
CA ALA A 3 -5.92 0.81 -15.29
C ALA A 3 -7.33 0.51 -15.84
N ILE A 4 -7.78 -0.72 -15.70
CA ILE A 4 -9.13 -1.14 -16.09
C ILE A 4 -10.14 -0.49 -15.15
N THR A 5 -11.23 0.03 -15.70
CA THR A 5 -12.35 0.64 -14.98
C THR A 5 -13.62 -0.19 -15.22
N ASP A 6 -14.78 0.34 -14.84
CA ASP A 6 -16.08 -0.18 -15.26
C ASP A 6 -16.14 -0.34 -16.81
N PRO A 7 -16.32 -1.56 -17.34
CA PRO A 7 -16.44 -1.81 -18.78
C PRO A 7 -17.71 -1.22 -19.42
N GLN A 8 -18.75 -0.97 -18.62
CA GLN A 8 -20.03 -0.44 -19.09
C GLN A 8 -19.99 1.07 -19.30
N LYS A 9 -19.06 1.77 -18.64
CA LYS A 9 -18.84 3.22 -18.81
C LYS A 9 -17.88 3.48 -19.98
N ILE A 10 -18.42 3.45 -21.19
CA ILE A 10 -17.63 3.55 -22.44
C ILE A 10 -17.20 5.00 -22.69
N ARG A 11 -18.07 5.99 -22.45
CA ARG A 11 -17.82 7.40 -22.75
C ARG A 11 -18.03 8.31 -21.52
N MET A 12 -17.65 9.57 -21.69
CA MET A 12 -18.03 10.63 -20.75
C MET A 12 -19.53 10.94 -20.94
N GLY A 13 -20.26 11.12 -19.85
CA GLY A 13 -21.72 11.22 -19.86
C GLY A 13 -22.44 9.90 -19.53
N ASP A 14 -21.83 8.75 -19.85
CA ASP A 14 -22.39 7.45 -19.44
C ASP A 14 -22.29 7.29 -17.92
N PRO A 15 -23.36 6.84 -17.23
CA PRO A 15 -23.31 6.56 -15.81
C PRO A 15 -22.30 5.44 -15.53
N GLY A 16 -21.50 5.62 -14.47
CA GLY A 16 -20.53 4.63 -14.02
C GLY A 16 -21.02 3.81 -12.84
N HIS A 17 -20.38 2.65 -12.64
CA HIS A 17 -20.61 1.76 -11.52
C HIS A 17 -19.35 1.68 -10.64
N PRO A 18 -19.24 2.52 -9.59
CA PRO A 18 -18.06 2.56 -8.72
C PRO A 18 -17.71 1.22 -8.08
N ASP A 19 -18.71 0.40 -7.76
CA ASP A 19 -18.55 -0.86 -7.04
C ASP A 19 -17.79 -1.95 -7.83
N ILE A 20 -17.75 -1.84 -9.16
CA ILE A 20 -17.00 -2.76 -10.04
C ILE A 20 -15.75 -2.12 -10.63
N CYS A 21 -15.45 -0.88 -10.27
CA CYS A 21 -14.35 -0.11 -10.84
C CYS A 21 -13.10 -0.21 -9.96
N ASN A 22 -12.03 -0.81 -10.48
CA ASN A 22 -10.75 -0.92 -9.75
C ASN A 22 -10.19 0.45 -9.32
N VAL A 23 -10.35 1.48 -10.16
CA VAL A 23 -9.88 2.84 -9.83
C VAL A 23 -10.64 3.41 -8.63
N PHE A 24 -11.94 3.12 -8.51
CA PHE A 24 -12.72 3.57 -7.36
C PHE A 24 -12.32 2.84 -6.08
N ALA A 25 -11.99 1.54 -6.15
CA ALA A 25 -11.44 0.81 -5.02
C ALA A 25 -10.13 1.44 -4.50
N TYR A 26 -9.26 1.94 -5.40
CA TYR A 26 -8.08 2.70 -5.00
C TYR A 26 -8.43 4.03 -4.33
N HIS A 27 -9.41 4.77 -4.84
CA HIS A 27 -9.88 6.00 -4.20
C HIS A 27 -10.36 5.76 -2.77
N ALA A 28 -11.03 4.63 -2.49
CA ALA A 28 -11.48 4.30 -1.14
C ALA A 28 -10.31 4.22 -0.13
N ARG A 29 -9.09 3.89 -0.59
CA ARG A 29 -7.90 3.81 0.26
C ARG A 29 -7.08 5.10 0.29
N PHE A 30 -7.00 5.81 -0.83
CA PHE A 30 -6.03 6.91 -1.03
C PHE A 30 -6.67 8.30 -1.13
N SER A 31 -7.99 8.40 -1.26
CA SER A 31 -8.72 9.65 -1.50
C SER A 31 -9.98 9.76 -0.64
N GLU A 32 -9.93 9.31 0.61
CA GLU A 32 -11.10 9.19 1.50
C GLU A 32 -11.91 10.48 1.62
N GLN A 33 -11.23 11.64 1.72
CA GLN A 33 -11.87 12.95 1.86
C GLN A 33 -12.71 13.35 0.63
N GLU A 34 -12.34 12.89 -0.56
CA GLU A 34 -13.01 13.22 -1.82
C GLU A 34 -13.92 12.07 -2.33
N LEU A 35 -13.98 10.95 -1.60
CA LEU A 35 -14.58 9.71 -2.09
C LEU A 35 -16.05 9.87 -2.46
N SER A 36 -16.79 10.64 -1.65
CA SER A 36 -18.22 10.89 -1.87
C SER A 36 -18.49 11.73 -3.13
N GLU A 37 -17.63 12.71 -3.42
CA GLU A 37 -17.71 13.56 -4.61
C GLU A 37 -17.36 12.74 -5.86
N ILE A 38 -16.29 11.94 -5.79
CA ILE A 38 -15.85 11.06 -6.88
C ILE A 38 -16.93 10.04 -7.21
N ARG A 39 -17.57 9.44 -6.21
CA ARG A 39 -18.70 8.51 -6.40
C ARG A 39 -19.83 9.20 -7.16
N LYS A 40 -20.33 10.33 -6.66
CA LYS A 40 -21.42 11.10 -7.29
C LYS A 40 -21.07 11.53 -8.72
N GLY A 41 -19.83 11.98 -8.95
CA GLY A 41 -19.35 12.36 -10.27
C GLY A 41 -19.30 11.18 -11.24
N CYS A 42 -18.89 10.00 -10.77
CA CYS A 42 -18.84 8.77 -11.56
C CYS A 42 -20.24 8.26 -11.90
N GLU A 43 -21.12 8.12 -10.92
CA GLU A 43 -22.50 7.62 -11.08
C GLU A 43 -23.32 8.52 -12.01
N SER A 44 -23.13 9.85 -11.91
CA SER A 44 -23.79 10.80 -12.82
C SER A 44 -23.18 10.87 -14.22
N GLY A 45 -22.06 10.19 -14.47
CA GLY A 45 -21.33 10.21 -15.74
C GLY A 45 -20.57 11.50 -16.03
N LYS A 46 -20.73 12.54 -15.19
CA LYS A 46 -20.06 13.85 -15.32
C LYS A 46 -18.54 13.75 -15.18
N LEU A 47 -18.05 12.84 -14.33
CA LEU A 47 -16.63 12.60 -14.16
C LEU A 47 -16.13 11.59 -15.22
N GLY A 48 -15.21 12.05 -16.08
CA GLY A 48 -14.54 11.18 -17.05
C GLY A 48 -13.57 10.19 -16.38
N CYS A 49 -13.46 8.98 -16.92
CA CYS A 49 -12.56 7.93 -16.37
C CYS A 49 -11.09 8.36 -16.40
N VAL A 50 -10.69 9.16 -17.39
CA VAL A 50 -9.33 9.69 -17.52
C VAL A 50 -9.02 10.65 -16.36
N ASP A 51 -9.90 11.60 -16.08
CA ASP A 51 -9.65 12.57 -15.02
C ASP A 51 -9.79 11.95 -13.63
N CYS A 52 -10.73 11.01 -13.45
CA CYS A 52 -10.81 10.15 -12.27
C CYS A 52 -9.46 9.44 -12.00
N LYS A 53 -8.88 8.79 -13.01
CA LYS A 53 -7.56 8.14 -12.91
C LYS A 53 -6.44 9.13 -12.55
N LYS A 54 -6.44 10.35 -13.10
CA LYS A 54 -5.44 11.37 -12.77
C LYS A 54 -5.54 11.79 -11.30
N ARG A 55 -6.76 12.05 -10.81
CA ARG A 55 -7.01 12.33 -9.38
C ARG A 55 -6.50 11.19 -8.49
N CYS A 56 -6.85 9.95 -8.85
CA CYS A 56 -6.39 8.76 -8.12
C CYS A 56 -4.85 8.66 -8.09
N ALA A 57 -4.20 8.85 -9.24
CA ALA A 57 -2.75 8.77 -9.36
C ALA A 57 -2.05 9.86 -8.56
N ALA A 58 -2.60 11.07 -8.51
CA ALA A 58 -2.08 12.16 -7.69
C ALA A 58 -2.18 11.82 -6.19
N ALA A 59 -3.32 11.31 -5.74
CA ALA A 59 -3.52 10.91 -4.35
C ALA A 59 -2.58 9.78 -3.92
N ILE A 60 -2.44 8.73 -4.75
CA ILE A 60 -1.47 7.65 -4.52
C ILE A 60 -0.04 8.20 -4.48
N SER A 61 0.31 9.08 -5.41
CA SER A 61 1.68 9.65 -5.48
C SER A 61 2.00 10.49 -4.26
N SER A 62 1.05 11.29 -3.76
CA SER A 62 1.18 12.05 -2.53
C SER A 62 1.36 11.13 -1.33
N TYR A 63 0.54 10.09 -1.20
CA TYR A 63 0.68 9.09 -0.14
C TYR A 63 2.05 8.38 -0.16
N LEU A 64 2.53 8.02 -1.34
CA LEU A 64 3.82 7.33 -1.51
C LEU A 64 5.05 8.25 -1.43
N ALA A 65 4.88 9.57 -1.52
CA ALA A 65 5.98 10.53 -1.52
C ALA A 65 6.91 10.40 -0.29
N PRO A 66 6.40 10.42 0.97
CA PRO A 66 7.28 10.25 2.14
C PRO A 66 7.96 8.89 2.19
N ILE A 67 7.30 7.83 1.71
CA ILE A 67 7.87 6.47 1.66
C ILE A 67 9.04 6.42 0.66
N ARG A 68 8.86 7.03 -0.53
CA ARG A 68 9.91 7.13 -1.55
C ARG A 68 11.09 7.97 -1.09
N GLN A 69 10.81 9.07 -0.38
CA GLN A 69 11.86 9.90 0.21
C GLN A 69 12.67 9.09 1.23
N ARG A 70 12.00 8.43 2.18
CA ARG A 70 12.67 7.61 3.19
C ARG A 70 13.48 6.46 2.57
N ARG A 71 12.93 5.83 1.53
CA ARG A 71 13.65 4.81 0.76
C ARG A 71 14.91 5.38 0.12
N SER A 72 14.83 6.55 -0.51
CA SER A 72 15.98 7.21 -1.14
C SER A 72 17.07 7.56 -0.12
N GLU A 73 16.70 7.99 1.09
CA GLU A 73 17.64 8.22 2.20
C GLU A 73 18.37 6.94 2.57
N LEU A 74 17.66 5.82 2.74
CA LEU A 74 18.25 4.52 3.08
C LEU A 74 19.12 3.96 1.94
N GLU A 75 18.71 4.14 0.69
CA GLU A 75 19.50 3.74 -0.48
C GLU A 75 20.80 4.53 -0.60
N SER A 76 20.86 5.76 -0.05
CA SER A 76 22.07 6.57 -0.07
C SER A 76 23.19 6.07 0.86
N ASP A 77 22.85 5.26 1.88
CA ASP A 77 23.82 4.59 2.75
C ASP A 77 23.42 3.13 3.01
N PRO A 78 23.83 2.19 2.14
CA PRO A 78 23.52 0.77 2.29
C PRO A 78 24.00 0.16 3.61
N ARG A 79 25.02 0.74 4.27
CA ARG A 79 25.51 0.25 5.57
C ARG A 79 24.47 0.45 6.66
N GLN A 80 23.73 1.55 6.63
CA GLN A 80 22.64 1.79 7.57
C GLN A 80 21.59 0.67 7.51
N ILE A 81 21.31 0.12 6.32
CA ILE A 81 20.39 -1.01 6.15
C ILE A 81 20.96 -2.27 6.81
N LEU A 82 22.25 -2.55 6.61
CA LEU A 82 22.92 -3.70 7.24
C LEU A 82 22.93 -3.58 8.76
N ASP A 83 23.25 -2.40 9.30
CA ASP A 83 23.26 -2.16 10.75
C ASP A 83 21.89 -2.41 11.39
N ILE A 84 20.80 -1.97 10.72
CA ILE A 84 19.43 -2.22 11.16
C ILE A 84 19.12 -3.73 11.17
N LEU A 85 19.57 -4.46 10.14
CA LEU A 85 19.36 -5.90 10.04
C LEU A 85 20.17 -6.66 11.11
N ASP A 86 21.41 -6.26 11.36
CA ASP A 86 22.30 -6.88 12.36
C ASP A 86 21.77 -6.67 13.78
N ASP A 87 21.27 -5.48 14.11
CA ASP A 87 20.61 -5.23 15.40
C ASP A 87 19.36 -6.11 15.58
N GLY A 88 18.52 -6.19 14.55
CA GLY A 88 17.34 -7.05 14.54
C GLY A 88 17.71 -8.53 14.73
N ALA A 89 18.75 -9.00 14.03
CA ALA A 89 19.24 -10.37 14.14
C ALA A 89 19.80 -10.68 15.54
N ARG A 90 20.51 -9.73 16.16
CA ARG A 90 21.03 -9.87 17.53
C ARG A 90 19.88 -10.05 18.53
N ARG A 91 18.89 -9.17 18.50
CA ARG A 91 17.70 -9.25 19.37
C ARG A 91 16.90 -10.52 19.15
N ALA A 92 16.71 -10.92 17.89
CA ALA A 92 16.01 -12.17 17.56
C ALA A 92 16.77 -13.40 18.07
N ARG A 93 18.12 -13.40 17.98
CA ARG A 93 18.97 -14.49 18.45
C ARG A 93 18.88 -14.65 19.97
N GLU A 94 18.85 -13.56 20.72
CA GLU A 94 18.65 -13.59 22.18
C GLU A 94 17.31 -14.24 22.55
N ALA A 95 16.22 -13.80 21.92
CA ALA A 95 14.88 -14.38 22.15
C ALA A 95 14.79 -15.86 21.73
N ALA A 96 15.40 -16.21 20.59
CA ALA A 96 15.45 -17.58 20.11
C ALA A 96 16.28 -18.48 21.03
N ALA A 97 17.41 -17.99 21.55
CA ALA A 97 18.25 -18.74 22.49
C ALA A 97 17.49 -19.06 23.79
N ALA A 98 16.78 -18.07 24.35
CA ALA A 98 15.93 -18.27 25.52
C ALA A 98 14.82 -19.30 25.26
N THR A 99 14.18 -19.25 24.09
CA THR A 99 13.16 -20.23 23.69
C THR A 99 13.76 -21.63 23.55
N MET A 100 14.93 -21.75 22.91
CA MET A 100 15.59 -23.04 22.73
C MET A 100 16.06 -23.66 24.04
N GLU A 101 16.36 -22.86 25.06
CA GLU A 101 16.64 -23.37 26.40
C GLU A 101 15.43 -24.09 26.99
N LEU A 102 14.25 -23.47 26.93
CA LEU A 102 13.00 -24.10 27.37
C LEU A 102 12.70 -25.38 26.59
N VAL A 103 12.91 -25.36 25.26
CA VAL A 103 12.73 -26.55 24.41
C VAL A 103 13.65 -27.68 24.84
N ARG A 104 14.94 -27.41 25.06
CA ARG A 104 15.91 -28.44 25.49
C ARG A 104 15.54 -29.03 26.85
N GLN A 105 15.11 -28.19 27.79
CA GLN A 105 14.63 -28.64 29.10
C GLN A 105 13.41 -29.55 28.96
N ALA A 106 12.40 -29.14 28.19
CA ALA A 106 11.17 -29.91 27.97
C ALA A 106 11.44 -31.26 27.27
N MET A 107 12.36 -31.27 26.30
CA MET A 107 12.76 -32.47 25.57
C MET A 107 13.75 -33.37 26.33
N LYS A 108 14.18 -32.97 27.54
CA LYS A 108 15.20 -33.66 28.33
C LYS A 108 16.53 -33.82 27.57
N PHE A 109 16.84 -32.89 26.67
CA PHE A 109 18.16 -32.75 26.07
C PHE A 109 19.06 -31.97 27.03
N GLN A 110 19.50 -32.63 28.10
CA GLN A 110 20.56 -32.13 28.96
C GLN A 110 21.84 -32.87 28.63
N ARG A 111 22.90 -32.12 28.34
CA ARG A 111 24.26 -32.62 28.20
C ARG A 111 25.08 -32.12 29.38
#